data_AF-A0A540X5T4-F1
#
_entry.id   AF-A0A540X5T4-F1
#
_cell.length_a   1.000
_cell.length_b   1.000
_cell.length_c   1.000
_cell.angle_alpha   90.00
_cell.angle_beta   90.00
_cell.angle_gamma   90.00
#
_symmetry.space_group_name_H-M   'P 1'
#
loop_
_entity.id
_entity.type
_entity.pdbx_description
1 polymer ?
#
loop_
_entity_poly.entity_id
_entity_poly.type
_entity_poly.pdbx_seq_one_letter_code
_entity_poly.pdbx_strand_id
1 'polypeptide(L)'
;MLVWGLAAGLVGLSACQTRKKETCASVQALVLEELRVTDGFRDRQHDSHSLALNASQLEALSSRVKSLEVRDTELREAVRRYGADLDVLARAYAHHARARARPALEPAESDDGHVGPGLSLATHEGVVNEARSAVSRLCALP
;
A
#
# COMPACT_ATOMS: atom_id res chain seq x y z
N MET A 1 -40.08 -28.15 27.95
CA MET A 1 -39.41 -26.90 28.36
C MET A 1 -38.46 -26.50 27.24
N LEU A 2 -38.54 -25.22 26.82
CA LEU A 2 -38.04 -24.71 25.54
C LEU A 2 -36.50 -24.65 25.45
N VAL A 3 -36.02 -25.07 24.28
CA VAL A 3 -34.66 -24.93 23.77
C VAL A 3 -34.36 -23.44 23.55
N TRP A 4 -33.64 -22.81 24.48
CA TRP A 4 -33.07 -21.46 24.33
C TRP A 4 -31.56 -21.57 24.48
N GLY A 5 -30.85 -21.80 23.37
CA GLY A 5 -29.39 -21.94 23.42
C GLY A 5 -28.62 -21.68 22.12
N LEU A 6 -29.29 -21.43 20.99
CA LEU A 6 -28.61 -21.38 19.68
C LEU A 6 -28.58 -19.99 19.01
N ALA A 7 -29.27 -18.99 19.56
CA ALA A 7 -29.36 -17.67 18.92
C ALA A 7 -28.12 -16.77 19.14
N ALA A 8 -27.37 -16.97 20.22
CA ALA A 8 -26.23 -16.10 20.54
C ALA A 8 -25.02 -16.29 19.62
N GLY A 9 -24.81 -17.50 19.08
CA GLY A 9 -23.68 -17.79 18.18
C GLY A 9 -23.85 -17.19 16.77
N LEU A 10 -25.07 -17.15 16.25
CA LEU A 10 -25.35 -16.66 14.89
C LEU A 10 -25.29 -15.14 14.77
N VAL A 11 -25.68 -14.40 15.82
CA VAL A 11 -25.61 -12.93 15.81
C VAL A 11 -24.17 -12.42 15.87
N GLY A 12 -23.29 -13.11 16.60
CA GLY A 12 -21.85 -12.79 16.67
C GLY A 12 -21.11 -13.01 15.34
N LEU A 13 -21.43 -14.08 14.62
CA LEU A 13 -20.85 -14.38 13.31
C LEU A 13 -21.23 -13.33 12.26
N SER A 14 -22.50 -12.95 12.20
CA SER A 14 -23.00 -11.93 11.26
C SER A 14 -22.39 -10.55 11.54
N ALA A 15 -22.27 -10.15 12.82
CA ALA A 15 -21.65 -8.88 13.19
C ALA A 15 -20.14 -8.83 12.88
N CYS A 16 -19.42 -9.94 13.05
CA CYS A 16 -18.02 -10.06 12.66
C CYS A 16 -17.82 -9.99 11.14
N GLN A 17 -18.69 -10.66 10.36
CA GLN A 17 -18.63 -10.61 8.90
C GLN A 17 -18.90 -9.20 8.35
N THR A 18 -19.87 -8.48 8.90
CA THR A 18 -20.15 -7.09 8.50
C THR A 18 -18.96 -6.17 8.76
N ARG A 19 -18.32 -6.29 9.94
CA ARG A 19 -17.13 -5.49 10.28
C ARG A 19 -15.92 -5.83 9.41
N LYS A 20 -15.68 -7.11 9.12
CA LYS A 20 -14.60 -7.53 8.19
C LYS A 20 -14.82 -6.93 6.80
N LYS A 21 -16.06 -6.93 6.30
CA LYS A 21 -16.42 -6.30 5.01
C LYS A 21 -16.17 -4.80 5.00
N GLU A 22 -16.56 -4.09 6.07
CA GLU A 22 -16.29 -2.65 6.21
C GLU A 22 -14.79 -2.35 6.20
N THR A 23 -14.00 -3.06 7.02
CA THR A 23 -12.54 -2.91 7.03
C THR A 23 -11.95 -3.19 5.65
N CYS A 24 -12.38 -4.27 4.99
CA CYS A 24 -11.93 -4.59 3.65
C CYS A 24 -12.29 -3.51 2.62
N ALA A 25 -13.47 -2.91 2.69
CA ALA A 25 -13.84 -1.79 1.84
C ALA A 25 -12.92 -0.58 2.07
N SER A 26 -12.62 -0.24 3.34
CA SER A 26 -11.69 0.83 3.67
C SER A 26 -10.28 0.57 3.14
N VAL A 27 -9.76 -0.65 3.30
CA VAL A 27 -8.44 -1.02 2.79
C VAL A 27 -8.41 -0.97 1.26
N GLN A 28 -9.44 -1.49 0.57
CA GLN A 28 -9.51 -1.47 -0.89
C GLN A 28 -9.62 -0.03 -1.44
N ALA A 29 -10.28 0.88 -0.74
CA ALA A 29 -10.28 2.29 -1.11
C ALA A 29 -8.87 2.90 -1.07
N LEU A 30 -8.07 2.57 -0.05
CA LEU A 30 -6.66 3.00 0.02
C LEU A 30 -5.80 2.37 -1.07
N VAL A 31 -6.05 1.10 -1.43
CA VAL A 31 -5.38 0.43 -2.56
C VAL A 31 -5.66 1.13 -3.88
N LEU A 32 -6.91 1.53 -4.13
CA LEU A 32 -7.26 2.28 -5.33
C LEU A 32 -6.62 3.67 -5.36
N GLU A 33 -6.43 4.30 -4.20
CA GLU A 33 -5.73 5.57 -4.09
C GLU A 33 -4.23 5.40 -4.38
N GLU A 34 -3.60 4.36 -3.85
CA GLU A 34 -2.21 3.99 -4.16
C GLU A 34 -2.00 3.80 -5.66
N LEU A 35 -2.84 3.00 -6.32
CA LEU A 35 -2.75 2.75 -7.76
C LEU A 35 -2.78 4.05 -8.58
N ARG A 36 -3.64 5.00 -8.21
CA ARG A 36 -3.71 6.31 -8.86
C ARG A 36 -2.42 7.12 -8.69
N VAL A 37 -1.82 7.07 -7.50
CA VAL A 37 -0.55 7.79 -7.22
C VAL A 37 0.60 7.14 -7.99
N THR A 38 0.67 5.81 -8.03
CA THR A 38 1.72 5.09 -8.77
C THR A 38 1.59 5.25 -10.29
N ASP A 39 0.37 5.28 -10.83
CA ASP A 39 0.14 5.57 -12.25
C ASP A 39 0.57 7.01 -12.58
N GLY A 40 0.20 7.97 -11.74
CA GLY A 40 0.64 9.37 -11.88
C GLY A 40 2.16 9.56 -11.78
N PHE A 41 2.87 8.66 -11.10
CA PHE A 41 4.34 8.64 -11.08
C PHE A 41 4.92 8.23 -12.43
N ARG A 42 4.39 7.16 -13.04
CA ARG A 42 4.84 6.67 -14.35
C ARG A 42 4.65 7.73 -15.44
N ASP A 43 3.52 8.42 -15.42
CA ASP A 43 3.21 9.49 -16.38
C ASP A 43 4.12 10.72 -16.24
N ARG A 44 4.63 10.98 -15.03
CA ARG A 44 5.40 12.20 -14.71
C ARG A 44 6.83 11.92 -14.28
N GLN A 45 7.37 10.77 -14.65
CA GLN A 45 8.73 10.32 -14.30
C GLN A 45 9.85 11.29 -14.74
N HIS A 46 9.54 12.28 -15.59
CA HIS A 46 10.50 13.28 -16.08
C HIS A 46 10.53 14.57 -15.26
N ASP A 47 9.54 14.83 -14.40
CA ASP A 47 9.47 16.03 -13.57
C ASP A 47 9.78 15.75 -12.10
N SER A 48 10.96 16.17 -11.65
CA SER A 48 11.43 15.97 -10.26
C SER A 48 10.45 16.51 -9.19
N HIS A 49 9.70 17.58 -9.49
CA HIS A 49 8.73 18.13 -8.55
C HIS A 49 7.51 17.21 -8.39
N SER A 50 6.93 16.77 -9.51
CA SER A 50 5.85 15.77 -9.52
C SER A 50 6.27 14.47 -8.83
N LEU A 51 7.52 14.01 -9.03
CA LEU A 51 8.03 12.81 -8.36
C LEU A 51 8.09 12.96 -6.84
N ALA A 52 8.58 14.12 -6.35
CA ALA A 52 8.62 14.40 -4.92
C ALA A 52 7.20 14.48 -4.31
N LEU A 53 6.25 15.08 -5.04
CA LEU A 53 4.85 15.14 -4.62
C LEU A 53 4.25 13.74 -4.50
N ASN A 54 4.39 12.89 -5.52
CA ASN A 54 3.85 11.53 -5.50
C ASN A 54 4.50 10.68 -4.39
N ALA A 55 5.80 10.86 -4.13
CA ALA A 55 6.47 10.21 -3.01
C ALA A 55 5.84 10.60 -1.65
N SER A 56 5.57 11.90 -1.43
CA SER A 56 4.91 12.37 -0.20
C SER A 56 3.47 11.85 -0.07
N GLN A 57 2.75 11.70 -1.18
CA GLN A 57 1.41 11.12 -1.20
C GLN A 57 1.44 9.64 -0.81
N LEU A 58 2.43 8.87 -1.29
CA LEU A 58 2.61 7.47 -0.88
C LEU A 58 2.98 7.34 0.60
N GLU A 59 3.78 8.26 1.15
CA GLU A 59 4.10 8.28 2.58
C GLU A 59 2.85 8.55 3.45
N ALA A 60 2.01 9.50 3.03
CA ALA A 60 0.73 9.77 3.67
C ALA A 60 -0.23 8.58 3.59
N LEU A 61 -0.28 7.91 2.43
CA LEU A 61 -1.06 6.68 2.23
C LEU A 61 -0.57 5.56 3.13
N SER A 62 0.73 5.31 3.19
CA SER A 62 1.34 4.33 4.11
C SER A 62 0.90 4.57 5.56
N SER A 63 0.94 5.82 6.00
CA SER A 63 0.53 6.21 7.35
C SER A 63 -0.95 5.91 7.61
N ARG A 64 -1.83 6.25 6.66
CA ARG A 64 -3.26 5.95 6.74
C ARG A 64 -3.53 4.44 6.79
N VAL A 65 -2.87 3.66 5.93
CA VAL A 65 -2.96 2.19 5.93
C VAL A 65 -2.55 1.62 7.29
N LYS A 66 -1.43 2.07 7.86
CA LYS A 66 -0.94 1.62 9.17
C LYS A 66 -1.85 2.01 10.34
N SER A 67 -2.61 3.11 10.21
CA SER A 67 -3.57 3.56 11.23
C SER A 67 -4.92 2.84 11.21
N LEU A 68 -5.19 2.00 10.20
CA LEU A 68 -6.47 1.30 10.11
C LEU A 68 -6.65 0.32 11.26
N GLU A 69 -7.78 0.44 11.96
CA GLU A 69 -8.18 -0.53 12.97
C GLU A 69 -8.71 -1.81 12.33
N VAL A 70 -7.83 -2.80 12.19
CA VAL A 70 -8.17 -4.13 11.66
C VAL A 70 -8.28 -5.12 12.81
N ARG A 71 -9.46 -5.74 12.99
CA ARG A 71 -9.69 -6.70 14.08
C ARG A 71 -9.26 -8.13 13.75
N ASP A 72 -9.41 -8.52 12.49
CA ASP A 72 -8.95 -9.80 11.97
C ASP A 72 -7.42 -9.85 11.97
N THR A 73 -6.83 -10.87 12.61
CA THR A 73 -5.38 -10.92 12.85
C THR A 73 -4.58 -11.11 11.56
N GLU A 74 -5.05 -11.98 10.67
CA GLU A 74 -4.35 -12.25 9.39
C GLU A 74 -4.43 -11.02 8.49
N LEU A 75 -5.61 -10.40 8.38
CA LEU A 75 -5.79 -9.17 7.62
C LEU A 75 -4.98 -8.02 8.22
N ARG A 76 -4.92 -7.90 9.55
CA ARG A 76 -4.11 -6.87 10.22
C ARG A 76 -2.65 -6.98 9.83
N GLU A 77 -2.11 -8.20 9.85
CA GLU A 77 -0.71 -8.43 9.49
C GLU A 77 -0.45 -8.13 8.00
N ALA A 78 -1.36 -8.55 7.12
CA ALA A 78 -1.25 -8.23 5.70
C ALA A 78 -1.32 -6.72 5.42
N VAL A 79 -2.24 -5.99 6.09
CA VAL A 79 -2.38 -4.54 5.99
C VAL A 79 -1.14 -3.82 6.55
N ARG A 80 -0.59 -4.30 7.68
CA ARG A 80 0.65 -3.76 8.26
C ARG A 80 1.83 -3.93 7.31
N ARG A 81 1.97 -5.11 6.71
CA ARG A 81 3.02 -5.40 5.71
C ARG A 81 2.85 -4.52 4.48
N TYR A 82 1.64 -4.43 3.93
CA TYR A 82 1.32 -3.54 2.81
C TYR A 82 1.70 -2.08 3.12
N GLY A 83 1.33 -1.57 4.30
CA GLY A 83 1.72 -0.23 4.72
C GLY A 83 3.24 -0.05 4.84
N ALA A 84 3.98 -1.06 5.32
CA ALA A 84 5.44 -1.02 5.41
C ALA A 84 6.10 -1.03 4.01
N ASP A 85 5.60 -1.85 3.09
CA ASP A 85 6.12 -1.92 1.73
C ASP A 85 5.85 -0.61 0.96
N LEU A 86 4.69 0.04 1.19
CA LEU A 86 4.40 1.37 0.66
C LEU A 86 5.36 2.45 1.15
N ASP A 87 5.76 2.38 2.42
CA ASP A 87 6.72 3.30 3.02
C ASP A 87 8.11 3.18 2.38
N VAL A 88 8.51 1.94 2.06
CA VAL A 88 9.74 1.66 1.30
C VAL A 88 9.63 2.22 -0.11
N LEU A 89 8.52 2.00 -0.80
CA LEU A 89 8.28 2.54 -2.15
C LEU A 89 8.31 4.08 -2.15
N ALA A 90 7.66 4.73 -1.17
CA ALA A 90 7.67 6.19 -1.02
C ALA A 90 9.10 6.73 -0.86
N ARG A 91 9.93 6.09 -0.03
CA ARG A 91 11.35 6.46 0.13
C ARG A 91 12.16 6.28 -1.16
N ALA A 92 11.93 5.19 -1.89
CA ALA A 92 12.55 4.95 -3.18
C ALA A 92 12.17 6.06 -4.18
N TYR A 93 10.88 6.40 -4.28
CA TYR A 93 10.39 7.49 -5.13
C TYR A 93 11.01 8.84 -4.74
N ALA A 94 11.09 9.14 -3.44
CA ALA A 94 11.73 10.37 -2.94
C ALA A 94 13.24 10.40 -3.24
N HIS A 95 13.91 9.25 -3.22
CA HIS A 95 15.31 9.15 -3.64
C HIS A 95 15.46 9.45 -5.13
N HIS A 96 14.64 8.84 -5.98
CA HIS A 96 14.64 9.07 -7.42
C HIS A 96 14.39 10.55 -7.77
N ALA A 97 13.40 11.17 -7.13
CA ALA A 97 13.09 12.59 -7.28
C ALA A 97 14.30 13.49 -6.96
N ARG A 98 15.01 13.19 -5.87
CA ARG A 98 16.22 13.92 -5.45
C ARG A 98 17.39 13.73 -6.41
N ALA A 99 17.58 12.52 -6.93
CA ALA A 99 18.62 12.24 -7.93
C ALA A 99 18.36 13.05 -9.20
N ARG A 100 17.11 13.08 -9.68
CA ARG A 100 16.70 13.88 -10.86
C ARG A 100 16.80 15.39 -10.66
N ALA A 101 16.59 15.88 -9.44
CA ALA A 101 16.68 17.31 -9.14
C ALA A 101 18.13 17.85 -9.09
N ARG A 102 19.15 16.97 -9.07
CA ARG A 102 20.55 17.42 -9.05
C ARG A 102 20.97 17.90 -10.46
N PRO A 103 21.54 19.11 -10.59
CA PRO A 103 22.11 19.56 -11.86
C PRO A 103 23.26 18.63 -12.26
N ALA A 104 23.30 18.25 -13.54
CA ALA A 104 24.30 17.37 -14.12
C ALA A 104 25.72 17.94 -13.94
N LEU A 105 26.41 17.50 -12.89
CA LEU A 105 27.83 17.78 -12.65
C LEU A 105 28.70 16.53 -12.75
N GLU A 106 28.10 15.35 -12.90
CA GLU A 106 28.80 14.08 -13.07
C GLU A 106 28.26 13.38 -14.33
N PRO A 107 29.08 12.60 -15.05
CA PRO A 107 28.63 11.85 -16.21
C PRO A 107 27.43 11.00 -15.79
N ALA A 108 26.36 11.06 -16.57
CA ALA A 108 25.17 10.27 -16.35
C ALA A 108 25.55 8.78 -16.33
N GLU A 109 25.80 8.23 -15.14
CA GLU A 109 25.47 6.84 -14.89
C GLU A 109 24.00 6.73 -15.28
N SER A 110 23.79 5.99 -16.36
CA SER A 110 22.48 5.70 -16.94
C SER A 110 21.51 5.43 -15.79
N ASP A 111 20.49 6.28 -15.69
CA ASP A 111 19.40 6.16 -14.73
C ASP A 111 18.56 4.95 -15.18
N ASP A 112 19.08 3.76 -14.89
CA ASP A 112 18.52 2.45 -15.25
C ASP A 112 17.27 2.14 -14.41
N GLY A 113 16.61 3.15 -13.84
CA GLY A 113 15.50 3.01 -12.90
C GLY A 113 15.91 2.53 -11.50
N HIS A 114 17.18 2.67 -11.12
CA HIS A 114 17.69 2.25 -9.81
C HIS A 114 17.53 3.35 -8.76
N VAL A 115 17.16 2.95 -7.55
CA VAL A 115 16.83 3.85 -6.42
C VAL A 115 17.75 3.61 -5.21
N GLY A 116 19.00 3.21 -5.50
CA GLY A 116 20.02 2.79 -4.56
C GLY A 116 20.87 1.64 -5.14
N PRO A 117 21.79 1.04 -4.36
CA PRO A 117 22.63 -0.04 -4.86
C PRO A 117 21.80 -1.29 -5.23
N GLY A 118 21.64 -1.53 -6.53
CA GLY A 118 21.21 -2.81 -7.10
C GLY A 118 19.71 -3.14 -7.09
N LEU A 119 18.83 -2.23 -6.66
CA LEU A 119 17.37 -2.42 -6.71
C LEU A 119 16.70 -1.38 -7.59
N SER A 120 15.88 -1.86 -8.53
CA SER A 120 15.08 -0.99 -9.39
C SER A 120 13.78 -0.58 -8.71
N LEU A 121 13.23 0.55 -9.17
CA LEU A 121 11.91 1.02 -8.79
C LEU A 121 10.83 -0.06 -8.99
N ALA A 122 10.93 -0.80 -10.11
CA ALA A 122 10.02 -1.88 -10.46
C ALA A 122 10.06 -3.03 -9.44
N THR A 123 11.20 -3.28 -8.80
CA THR A 123 11.29 -4.28 -7.71
C THR A 123 10.44 -3.85 -6.52
N HIS A 124 10.51 -2.58 -6.12
CA HIS A 124 9.70 -2.06 -5.02
C HIS A 124 8.20 -2.07 -5.35
N GLU A 125 7.83 -1.73 -6.59
CA GLU A 125 6.45 -1.83 -7.07
C GLU A 125 5.94 -3.28 -7.06
N GLY A 126 6.80 -4.24 -7.44
CA GLY A 126 6.49 -5.67 -7.38
C GLY A 126 6.18 -6.14 -5.96
N VAL A 127 7.00 -5.75 -4.98
CA VAL A 127 6.78 -6.08 -3.56
C VAL A 127 5.46 -5.50 -3.03
N VAL A 128 5.17 -4.23 -3.35
CA VAL A 128 3.90 -3.59 -2.98
C VAL A 128 2.71 -4.32 -3.62
N ASN A 129 2.83 -4.73 -4.89
CA ASN A 129 1.78 -5.47 -5.58
C ASN A 129 1.54 -6.86 -4.97
N GLU A 130 2.58 -7.56 -4.51
CA GLU A 130 2.43 -8.83 -3.78
C GLU A 130 1.70 -8.64 -2.45
N ALA A 131 2.08 -7.60 -1.68
CA ALA A 131 1.42 -7.27 -0.42
C ALA A 131 -0.05 -6.88 -0.61
N ARG A 132 -0.33 -6.06 -1.63
CA ARG A 132 -1.69 -5.72 -2.08
C ARG A 132 -2.50 -6.97 -2.43
N SER A 133 -1.90 -7.89 -3.16
CA SER A 133 -2.55 -9.15 -3.55
C SER A 133 -2.87 -10.04 -2.33
N ALA A 134 -2.02 -10.04 -1.30
CA ALA A 134 -2.31 -10.74 -0.04
C ALA A 134 -3.53 -10.17 0.69
N VAL A 135 -3.61 -8.83 0.79
CA VAL A 135 -4.76 -8.13 1.34
C VAL A 135 -6.04 -8.47 0.56
N SER A 136 -6.00 -8.40 -0.77
CA SER A 136 -7.16 -8.70 -1.62
C SER A 136 -7.65 -10.14 -1.47
N ARG A 137 -6.74 -11.12 -1.35
CA ARG A 137 -7.11 -12.51 -1.08
C ARG A 137 -7.85 -12.65 0.25
N LEU A 138 -7.32 -12.07 1.33
CA LEU A 138 -7.94 -12.15 2.66
C LEU A 138 -9.30 -11.47 2.71
N CYS A 139 -9.48 -10.38 1.95
CA CYS A 139 -10.76 -9.69 1.82
C CYS A 139 -11.79 -10.40 0.94
N ALA A 140 -11.36 -11.33 0.09
CA ALA A 140 -12.25 -12.19 -0.69
C ALA A 140 -12.71 -13.44 0.09
N LEU A 141 -12.04 -13.76 1.21
CA LEU A 141 -12.44 -14.87 2.08
C LEU A 141 -13.68 -14.50 2.92
N PRO A 142 -14.65 -15.43 3.09
CA PRO A 142 -15.88 -15.20 3.85
C PRO A 142 -15.67 -14.96 5.36
#